data_AF-A0A841JCY8-F1
#
_entry.id   AF-A0A841JCY8-F1
#
_cell.length_a   1.000
_cell.length_b   1.000
_cell.length_c   1.000
_cell.angle_alpha   90.00
_cell.angle_beta   90.00
_cell.angle_gamma   90.00
#
_symmetry.space_group_name_H-M   'P 1'
#
loop_
_entity.id
_entity.type
_entity.pdbx_description
1 polymer ?
#
loop_
_entity_poly.entity_id
_entity_poly.type
_entity_poly.pdbx_seq_one_letter_code
_entity_poly.pdbx_strand_id
1 'polypeptide(L)'
;MNNLYLGVIVSLKNSFAVIDHYPPKIIWFLWLQGMENAPFVVSKCYQSWVKHNPDWQIVFLDETSVKSYFSAEYKQITKQAFSDILRINLLAQYGGVWVDATCFCTKPLDSWLPDYMHRGFFAFERPGPDRMISSWFIASAANNHITGTFKQLVLDYWNQNKGMTFIENSKWKFLNKCLRLLGTQTWFRPFVTRVLRIHPYFWFHYLFEKNYLEDNKVKQLWDDTPKISADIPHGLQFAGLFNPITEKVKVDIDHKVSPCYKLMWNYRAAELKEGTVMDYLLNISAV
;
A
#
# COMPACT_ATOMS: atom_id res chain seq x y z
N MET A 1 -21.21 -12.22 19.14
CA MET A 1 -20.57 -11.07 18.45
C MET A 1 -20.06 -11.38 17.03
N ASN A 2 -20.38 -12.55 16.42
CA ASN A 2 -19.98 -12.87 15.03
C ASN A 2 -21.04 -12.54 13.95
N ASN A 3 -22.28 -12.24 14.33
CA ASN A 3 -23.38 -12.08 13.35
C ASN A 3 -23.54 -10.65 12.79
N LEU A 4 -22.96 -9.63 13.43
CA LEU A 4 -22.97 -8.26 12.88
C LEU A 4 -22.01 -8.11 11.69
N TYR A 5 -20.87 -8.82 11.71
CA TYR A 5 -19.85 -8.76 10.66
C TYR A 5 -20.32 -9.34 9.32
N LEU A 6 -21.14 -10.41 9.34
CA LEU A 6 -21.74 -10.96 8.12
C LEU A 6 -22.88 -10.10 7.57
N GLY A 7 -23.63 -9.41 8.43
CA GLY A 7 -24.79 -8.59 8.03
C GLY A 7 -24.42 -7.42 7.12
N VAL A 8 -23.30 -6.75 7.39
CA VAL A 8 -22.81 -5.62 6.58
C VAL A 8 -22.30 -6.09 5.20
N ILE A 9 -21.65 -7.25 5.13
CA ILE A 9 -21.11 -7.81 3.87
C ILE A 9 -22.22 -8.31 2.95
N VAL A 10 -23.35 -8.80 3.49
CA VAL A 10 -24.49 -9.27 2.68
C VAL A 10 -25.28 -8.12 2.07
N SER A 11 -25.31 -6.94 2.71
CA SER A 11 -26.04 -5.76 2.21
C SER A 11 -25.44 -5.13 0.94
N LEU A 12 -24.20 -5.46 0.57
CA LEU A 12 -23.51 -4.90 -0.60
C LEU A 12 -23.73 -5.71 -1.90
N LYS A 13 -24.50 -6.80 -1.86
CA LYS A 13 -24.66 -7.71 -3.01
C LYS A 13 -25.79 -7.38 -3.98
N ASN A 14 -26.69 -6.44 -3.66
CA ASN A 14 -27.89 -6.17 -4.45
C ASN A 14 -28.12 -4.69 -4.76
N SER A 15 -27.19 -4.08 -5.50
CA SER A 15 -27.48 -2.85 -6.23
C SER A 15 -26.92 -2.98 -7.65
N PHE A 16 -27.77 -2.72 -8.64
CA PHE A 16 -27.38 -2.60 -10.04
C PHE A 16 -26.15 -1.69 -10.16
N ALA A 17 -25.17 -2.11 -10.96
CA ALA A 17 -23.85 -1.49 -11.08
C ALA A 17 -23.93 -0.06 -11.63
N VAL A 18 -24.24 0.90 -10.76
CA VAL A 18 -23.69 2.24 -10.87
C VAL A 18 -22.18 2.04 -10.72
N ILE A 19 -21.39 2.44 -11.72
CA ILE A 19 -19.94 2.53 -11.54
C ILE A 19 -19.74 3.67 -10.56
N ASP A 20 -19.77 3.35 -9.27
CA ASP A 20 -19.37 4.29 -8.25
C ASP A 20 -17.86 4.45 -8.40
N HIS A 21 -17.45 5.61 -8.90
CA HIS A 21 -16.03 5.94 -9.00
C HIS A 21 -15.41 6.18 -7.62
N TYR A 22 -16.24 6.32 -6.57
CA TYR A 22 -15.75 6.48 -5.22
C TYR A 22 -15.47 5.13 -4.56
N PRO A 23 -14.38 5.05 -3.78
CA PRO A 23 -14.10 3.85 -3.00
C PRO A 23 -15.15 3.70 -1.89
N PRO A 24 -15.63 2.48 -1.61
CA PRO A 24 -16.35 2.21 -0.37
C PRO A 24 -15.56 2.74 0.83
N LYS A 25 -16.26 3.26 1.87
CA LYS A 25 -15.63 3.87 3.06
C LYS A 25 -15.00 2.83 4.00
N ILE A 26 -14.03 2.08 3.48
CA ILE A 26 -13.29 1.01 4.15
C ILE A 26 -11.81 1.33 4.05
N ILE A 27 -11.11 1.28 5.18
CA ILE A 27 -9.65 1.39 5.26
C ILE A 27 -9.09 0.04 5.72
N TRP A 28 -8.28 -0.59 4.89
CA TRP A 28 -7.58 -1.83 5.20
C TRP A 28 -6.23 -1.53 5.84
N PHE A 29 -6.03 -2.01 7.06
CA PHE A 29 -4.81 -1.76 7.85
C PHE A 29 -4.25 -3.08 8.38
N LEU A 30 -3.12 -3.54 7.84
CA LEU A 30 -2.53 -4.84 8.18
C LEU A 30 -1.36 -4.73 9.17
N TRP A 31 -1.47 -5.41 10.30
CA TRP A 31 -0.33 -5.77 11.14
C TRP A 31 -0.51 -7.19 11.71
N LEU A 32 0.16 -8.16 11.08
CA LEU A 32 -0.02 -9.59 11.33
C LEU A 32 0.14 -9.99 12.80
N GLN A 33 1.10 -9.38 13.50
CA GLN A 33 1.40 -9.68 14.90
C GLN A 33 0.35 -9.15 15.89
N GLY A 34 -0.69 -8.45 15.42
CA GLY A 34 -1.74 -7.87 16.25
C GLY A 34 -1.34 -6.51 16.86
N MET A 35 -2.34 -5.69 17.18
CA MET A 35 -2.14 -4.31 17.66
C MET A 35 -1.35 -4.26 18.99
N GLU A 36 -1.55 -5.23 19.87
CA GLU A 36 -0.85 -5.32 21.16
C GLU A 36 0.67 -5.48 21.01
N ASN A 37 1.12 -6.12 19.93
CA ASN A 37 2.54 -6.31 19.61
C ASN A 37 3.04 -5.30 18.57
N ALA A 38 2.22 -4.32 18.20
CA ALA A 38 2.60 -3.35 17.20
C ALA A 38 3.62 -2.34 17.77
N PRO A 39 4.68 -1.98 17.03
CA PRO A 39 5.56 -0.89 17.40
C PRO A 39 4.79 0.40 17.65
N PHE A 40 5.31 1.26 18.51
CA PHE A 40 4.67 2.52 18.91
C PHE A 40 4.18 3.36 17.70
N VAL A 41 4.96 3.45 16.63
CA VAL A 41 4.60 4.18 15.40
C VAL A 41 3.45 3.55 14.66
N VAL A 42 3.36 2.21 14.62
CA VAL A 42 2.23 1.54 13.99
C VAL A 42 0.95 1.89 14.73
N SER A 43 0.98 1.88 16.06
CA SER A 43 -0.14 2.31 16.90
C SER A 43 -0.50 3.78 16.65
N LYS A 44 0.49 4.68 16.60
CA LYS A 44 0.26 6.10 16.27
C LYS A 44 -0.29 6.32 14.86
N CYS A 45 0.20 5.57 13.87
CA CYS A 45 -0.33 5.60 12.51
C CYS A 45 -1.79 5.15 12.50
N TYR A 46 -2.12 4.03 13.15
CA TYR A 46 -3.50 3.57 13.27
C TYR A 46 -4.41 4.63 13.92
N GLN A 47 -4.00 5.18 15.06
CA GLN A 47 -4.74 6.25 15.76
C GLN A 47 -4.96 7.47 14.87
N SER A 48 -3.97 7.85 14.05
CA SER A 48 -4.10 8.99 13.13
C SER A 48 -5.18 8.74 12.06
N TRP A 49 -5.30 7.52 11.54
CA TRP A 49 -6.37 7.16 10.59
C TRP A 49 -7.74 7.18 11.25
N VAL A 50 -7.86 6.64 12.46
CA VAL A 50 -9.10 6.68 13.28
C VAL A 50 -9.53 8.13 13.51
N LYS A 51 -8.62 8.99 13.95
CA LYS A 51 -8.88 10.41 14.26
C LYS A 51 -9.40 11.17 13.03
N HIS A 52 -8.76 10.99 11.88
CA HIS A 52 -9.07 11.79 10.69
C HIS A 52 -10.23 11.24 9.86
N ASN A 53 -10.67 10.01 10.08
CA ASN A 53 -11.69 9.36 9.25
C ASN A 53 -12.78 8.69 10.10
N PRO A 54 -13.52 9.45 10.94
CA PRO A 54 -14.52 8.88 11.85
C PRO A 54 -15.67 8.18 11.12
N ASP A 55 -15.98 8.61 9.90
CA ASP A 55 -17.04 8.03 9.06
C ASP A 55 -16.56 6.85 8.21
N TRP A 56 -15.29 6.45 8.34
CA TRP A 56 -14.72 5.33 7.60
C TRP A 56 -14.56 4.12 8.52
N GLN A 57 -14.93 2.95 8.02
CA GLN A 57 -14.67 1.70 8.71
C GLN A 57 -13.19 1.33 8.53
N ILE A 58 -12.42 1.37 9.62
CA ILE A 58 -11.06 0.86 9.62
C ILE A 58 -11.08 -0.63 9.99
N VAL A 59 -10.72 -1.47 9.03
CA VAL A 59 -10.58 -2.91 9.23
C VAL A 59 -9.13 -3.22 9.55
N PHE A 60 -8.86 -3.44 10.84
CA PHE A 60 -7.58 -3.94 11.31
C PHE A 60 -7.45 -5.43 11.01
N LEU A 61 -6.36 -5.80 10.35
CA LEU A 61 -6.06 -7.16 9.92
C LEU A 61 -4.82 -7.68 10.65
N ASP A 62 -4.95 -8.86 11.23
CA ASP A 62 -3.91 -9.64 11.93
C ASP A 62 -3.93 -11.10 11.45
N GLU A 63 -3.04 -11.96 11.98
CA GLU A 63 -2.97 -13.37 11.60
C GLU A 63 -4.28 -14.15 11.75
N THR A 64 -5.21 -13.70 12.61
CA THR A 64 -6.49 -14.37 12.84
C THR A 64 -7.55 -13.86 11.87
N SER A 65 -7.75 -12.55 11.82
CA SER A 65 -8.80 -11.88 11.02
C SER A 65 -8.57 -11.98 9.52
N VAL A 66 -7.31 -12.07 9.05
CA VAL A 66 -7.02 -12.27 7.62
C VAL A 66 -7.64 -13.56 7.07
N LYS A 67 -7.83 -14.59 7.90
CA LYS A 67 -8.40 -15.89 7.48
C LYS A 67 -9.84 -15.79 7.00
N SER A 68 -10.58 -14.75 7.43
CA SER A 68 -11.95 -14.48 6.97
C SER A 68 -12.01 -13.93 5.54
N TYR A 69 -10.91 -13.33 5.07
CA TYR A 69 -10.83 -12.71 3.74
C TYR A 69 -9.97 -13.51 2.77
N PHE A 70 -9.11 -14.38 3.28
CA PHE A 70 -8.13 -15.08 2.49
C PHE A 70 -7.80 -16.44 3.10
N SER A 71 -8.23 -17.52 2.44
CA SER A 71 -8.18 -18.89 2.96
C SER A 71 -7.00 -19.71 2.48
N ALA A 72 -6.19 -19.20 1.56
CA ALA A 72 -5.13 -20.00 0.95
C ALA A 72 -3.94 -20.17 1.90
N GLU A 73 -3.56 -21.44 2.13
CA GLU A 73 -2.38 -21.82 2.90
C GLU A 73 -1.11 -21.52 2.10
N TYR A 74 -0.58 -20.30 2.25
CA TYR A 74 0.74 -19.97 1.71
C TYR A 74 1.83 -20.36 2.71
N LYS A 75 2.10 -21.66 2.79
CA LYS A 75 3.32 -22.14 3.47
C LYS A 75 4.53 -21.58 2.71
N GLN A 76 5.47 -20.96 3.44
CA GLN A 76 6.72 -20.40 2.91
C GLN A 76 6.63 -19.08 2.11
N ILE A 77 5.61 -18.25 2.35
CA ILE A 77 5.55 -16.87 1.84
C ILE A 77 6.23 -15.88 2.80
N THR A 78 6.91 -14.85 2.28
CA THR A 78 7.37 -13.74 3.11
C THR A 78 6.17 -12.89 3.57
N LYS A 79 6.24 -12.28 4.75
CA LYS A 79 5.16 -11.39 5.25
C LYS A 79 4.83 -10.26 4.26
N GLN A 80 5.86 -9.75 3.56
CA GLN A 80 5.69 -8.74 2.51
C GLN A 80 4.89 -9.28 1.32
N ALA A 81 5.28 -10.41 0.74
CA ALA A 81 4.57 -10.97 -0.41
C ALA A 81 3.13 -11.36 -0.05
N PHE A 82 2.91 -11.84 1.19
CA PHE A 82 1.56 -12.06 1.71
C PHE A 82 0.75 -10.77 1.74
N SER A 83 1.32 -9.68 2.26
CA SER A 83 0.68 -8.36 2.27
C SER A 83 0.34 -7.88 0.86
N ASP A 84 1.22 -8.09 -0.11
CA ASP A 84 1.00 -7.71 -1.51
C ASP A 84 -0.18 -8.46 -2.13
N ILE A 85 -0.24 -9.79 -1.93
CA ILE A 85 -1.34 -10.62 -2.42
C ILE A 85 -2.66 -10.25 -1.73
N LEU A 86 -2.66 -10.13 -0.40
CA LEU A 86 -3.85 -9.79 0.37
C LEU A 86 -4.41 -8.42 -0.06
N ARG A 87 -3.53 -7.41 -0.18
CA ARG A 87 -3.89 -6.05 -0.60
C ARG A 87 -4.71 -6.03 -1.87
N ILE A 88 -4.19 -6.64 -2.94
CA ILE A 88 -4.88 -6.59 -4.23
C ILE A 88 -6.16 -7.43 -4.25
N ASN A 89 -6.21 -8.53 -3.48
CA ASN A 89 -7.41 -9.33 -3.35
C ASN A 89 -8.53 -8.55 -2.65
N LEU A 90 -8.22 -7.86 -1.55
CA LEU A 90 -9.18 -7.03 -0.83
C LEU A 90 -9.70 -5.88 -1.69
N LEU A 91 -8.79 -5.12 -2.33
CA LEU A 91 -9.17 -3.97 -3.15
C LEU A 91 -10.00 -4.38 -4.38
N ALA A 92 -9.64 -5.46 -5.06
CA ALA A 92 -10.39 -5.93 -6.22
C ALA A 92 -11.80 -6.43 -5.84
N GLN A 93 -11.94 -7.06 -4.68
CA GLN A 93 -13.20 -7.67 -4.24
C GLN A 93 -14.14 -6.69 -3.51
N TYR A 94 -13.59 -5.83 -2.67
CA TYR A 94 -14.35 -4.97 -1.77
C TYR A 94 -14.13 -3.48 -2.01
N GLY A 95 -13.16 -3.10 -2.84
CA GLY A 95 -12.72 -1.72 -2.94
C GLY A 95 -12.13 -1.19 -1.63
N GLY A 96 -12.24 0.13 -1.45
CA GLY A 96 -11.75 0.84 -0.28
C GLY A 96 -10.32 1.33 -0.46
N VAL A 97 -9.65 1.57 0.66
CA VAL A 97 -8.30 2.14 0.70
C VAL A 97 -7.39 1.21 1.49
N TRP A 98 -6.37 0.67 0.84
CA TRP A 98 -5.26 0.05 1.54
C TRP A 98 -4.30 1.11 2.03
N VAL A 99 -3.89 1.03 3.30
CA VAL A 99 -2.80 1.83 3.87
C VAL A 99 -1.82 0.92 4.60
N ASP A 100 -0.53 1.05 4.29
CA ASP A 100 0.50 0.35 5.06
C ASP A 100 0.51 0.85 6.50
N ALA A 101 0.82 -0.06 7.43
CA ALA A 101 0.77 0.20 8.87
C ALA A 101 1.70 1.31 9.39
N THR A 102 2.57 1.83 8.54
CA THR A 102 3.51 2.92 8.82
C THR A 102 3.15 4.20 8.08
N CYS A 103 1.94 4.31 7.52
CA CYS A 103 1.44 5.54 6.94
C CYS A 103 0.74 6.37 8.03
N PHE A 104 1.28 7.55 8.32
CA PHE A 104 0.71 8.49 9.27
C PHE A 104 -0.27 9.44 8.58
N CYS A 105 -1.54 9.44 8.97
CA CYS A 105 -2.58 10.25 8.38
C CYS A 105 -2.56 11.69 8.91
N THR A 106 -2.63 12.68 8.02
CA THR A 106 -2.67 14.11 8.39
C THR A 106 -3.93 14.81 7.89
N LYS A 107 -4.61 14.23 6.89
CA LYS A 107 -5.84 14.74 6.29
C LYS A 107 -6.92 13.65 6.19
N PRO A 108 -8.19 13.96 6.49
CA PRO A 108 -9.32 13.07 6.18
C PRO A 108 -9.32 12.69 4.70
N LEU A 109 -9.60 11.43 4.37
CA LEU A 109 -9.68 10.96 2.98
C LEU A 109 -10.69 11.76 2.17
N ASP A 110 -11.86 12.05 2.75
CA ASP A 110 -12.93 12.82 2.10
C ASP A 110 -12.51 14.25 1.71
N SER A 111 -11.43 14.78 2.29
CA SER A 111 -10.95 16.15 2.00
C SER A 111 -10.06 16.27 0.76
N TRP A 112 -9.57 15.16 0.21
CA TRP A 112 -8.62 15.20 -0.92
C TRP A 112 -8.77 14.03 -1.89
N LEU A 113 -9.05 12.82 -1.42
CA LEU A 113 -9.09 11.62 -2.26
C LEU A 113 -10.14 11.69 -3.38
N PRO A 114 -11.35 12.27 -3.17
CA PRO A 114 -12.36 12.41 -4.23
C PRO A 114 -11.84 13.03 -5.53
N ASP A 115 -10.94 14.01 -5.45
CA ASP A 115 -10.38 14.73 -6.60
C ASP A 115 -9.44 13.85 -7.46
N TYR A 116 -9.06 12.68 -6.97
CA TYR A 116 -8.14 11.75 -7.63
C TYR A 116 -8.81 10.42 -8.00
N MET A 117 -10.09 10.24 -7.64
CA MET A 117 -10.82 8.99 -7.82
C MET A 117 -11.72 8.95 -9.06
N HIS A 118 -11.63 9.92 -9.98
CA HIS A 118 -12.49 9.98 -11.18
C HIS A 118 -12.46 8.73 -12.08
N ARG A 119 -11.38 7.93 -12.01
CA ARG A 119 -11.24 6.64 -12.73
C ARG A 119 -11.44 5.42 -11.83
N GLY A 120 -11.91 5.62 -10.60
CA GLY A 120 -12.14 4.56 -9.61
C GLY A 120 -10.87 3.90 -9.08
N PHE A 121 -9.70 4.51 -9.28
CA PHE A 121 -8.42 4.00 -8.82
C PHE A 121 -7.45 5.15 -8.54
N PHE A 122 -6.71 5.06 -7.43
CA PHE A 122 -5.63 5.97 -7.09
C PHE A 122 -4.48 5.24 -6.39
N ALA A 123 -3.26 5.62 -6.72
CA ALA A 123 -2.05 5.32 -5.98
C ALA A 123 -1.05 6.46 -6.17
N PHE A 124 -0.20 6.73 -5.18
CA PHE A 124 0.89 7.69 -5.36
C PHE A 124 1.86 7.20 -6.44
N GLU A 125 2.27 8.05 -7.36
CA GLU A 125 3.12 7.65 -8.47
C GLU A 125 4.61 7.75 -8.16
N ARG A 126 5.41 6.98 -8.90
CA ARG A 126 6.87 7.11 -8.96
C ARG A 126 7.58 7.11 -7.59
N PRO A 127 7.38 6.08 -6.72
CA PRO A 127 8.18 5.92 -5.49
C PRO A 127 9.65 5.56 -5.75
N GLY A 128 10.09 5.64 -6.99
CA GLY A 128 11.42 5.33 -7.48
C GLY A 128 11.43 5.40 -9.01
N PRO A 129 12.62 5.42 -9.63
CA PRO A 129 12.75 5.61 -11.08
C PRO A 129 12.17 4.46 -11.91
N ASP A 130 11.92 3.30 -11.31
CA ASP A 130 11.54 2.05 -11.97
C ASP A 130 10.16 1.52 -11.55
N ARG A 131 9.34 2.33 -10.87
CA ARG A 131 8.03 1.90 -10.36
C ARG A 131 6.97 2.93 -10.69
N MET A 132 5.87 2.49 -11.29
CA MET A 132 4.75 3.38 -11.65
C MET A 132 3.93 3.81 -10.43
N ILE A 133 3.67 2.88 -9.51
CA ILE A 133 2.81 3.10 -8.35
C ILE A 133 3.52 2.82 -7.03
N SER A 134 3.04 3.44 -5.97
CA SER A 134 3.27 3.09 -4.58
C SER A 134 2.29 2.03 -4.13
N SER A 135 2.79 0.90 -3.63
CA SER A 135 1.94 -0.18 -3.10
C SER A 135 1.48 0.05 -1.67
N TRP A 136 2.12 0.98 -0.96
CA TRP A 136 1.84 1.27 0.45
C TRP A 136 0.57 2.11 0.67
N PHE A 137 0.00 2.70 -0.39
CA PHE A 137 -1.31 3.35 -0.38
C PHE A 137 -1.99 3.16 -1.73
N ILE A 138 -3.13 2.47 -1.76
CA ILE A 138 -3.93 2.26 -2.96
C ILE A 138 -5.40 2.41 -2.61
N ALA A 139 -6.12 3.25 -3.34
CA ALA A 139 -7.56 3.38 -3.27
C ALA A 139 -8.21 2.80 -4.53
N SER A 140 -9.33 2.10 -4.35
CA SER A 140 -10.07 1.52 -5.46
C SER A 140 -11.58 1.55 -5.20
N ALA A 141 -12.33 1.92 -6.22
CA ALA A 141 -13.72 1.52 -6.33
C ALA A 141 -13.83 -0.01 -6.35
N ALA A 142 -14.94 -0.54 -5.83
CA ALA A 142 -15.21 -1.97 -5.95
C ALA A 142 -15.30 -2.37 -7.42
N ASN A 143 -14.78 -3.54 -7.79
CA ASN A 143 -14.79 -4.07 -9.16
C ASN A 143 -14.09 -3.16 -10.21
N ASN A 144 -13.12 -2.34 -9.80
CA ASN A 144 -12.35 -1.53 -10.75
C ASN A 144 -11.50 -2.42 -11.70
N HIS A 145 -11.51 -2.09 -13.00
CA HIS A 145 -10.81 -2.87 -14.05
C HIS A 145 -9.30 -3.03 -13.79
N ILE A 146 -8.63 -1.98 -13.28
CA ILE A 146 -7.20 -2.03 -12.93
C ILE A 146 -6.98 -3.07 -11.83
N THR A 147 -7.75 -3.01 -10.74
CA THR A 147 -7.57 -3.94 -9.62
C THR A 147 -7.94 -5.38 -9.97
N GLY A 148 -8.97 -5.60 -10.80
CA GLY A 148 -9.38 -6.92 -11.22
C GLY A 148 -8.31 -7.64 -12.05
N THR A 149 -7.79 -6.96 -13.08
CA THR A 149 -6.72 -7.49 -13.94
C THR A 149 -5.40 -7.64 -13.17
N PHE A 150 -5.08 -6.68 -12.31
CA PHE A 150 -3.88 -6.74 -11.48
C PHE A 150 -3.93 -7.89 -10.46
N LYS A 151 -5.09 -8.12 -9.82
CA LYS A 151 -5.33 -9.29 -8.96
C LYS A 151 -5.05 -10.58 -9.74
N GLN A 152 -5.58 -10.71 -10.95
CA GLN A 152 -5.39 -11.92 -11.76
C GLN A 152 -3.91 -12.16 -12.07
N LEU A 153 -3.18 -11.13 -12.50
CA LEU A 153 -1.74 -11.22 -12.75
C LEU A 153 -0.95 -11.62 -11.50
N VAL A 154 -1.30 -11.07 -10.34
CA VAL A 154 -0.66 -11.42 -9.05
C VAL A 154 -0.91 -12.88 -8.69
N LEU A 155 -2.14 -13.37 -8.81
CA LEU A 155 -2.49 -14.76 -8.52
C LEU A 155 -1.82 -15.73 -9.49
N ASP A 156 -1.81 -15.42 -10.80
CA ASP A 156 -1.15 -16.24 -11.81
C ASP A 156 0.35 -16.30 -11.60
N TYR A 157 0.99 -15.15 -11.35
CA TYR A 157 2.41 -15.09 -11.06
C TYR A 157 2.76 -15.91 -9.83
N TRP A 158 1.98 -15.81 -8.75
CA TRP A 158 2.23 -16.57 -7.54
C TRP A 158 2.04 -18.08 -7.75
N ASN A 159 0.96 -18.49 -8.41
CA ASN A 159 0.64 -19.90 -8.65
C ASN A 159 1.67 -20.59 -9.55
N GLN A 160 2.21 -19.88 -10.54
CA GLN A 160 3.20 -20.41 -11.48
C GLN A 160 4.62 -20.50 -10.89
N ASN A 161 4.90 -19.78 -9.81
CA ASN A 161 6.26 -19.61 -9.27
C ASN A 161 6.32 -20.02 -7.78
N LYS A 162 5.74 -21.18 -7.44
CA LYS A 162 5.85 -21.74 -6.08
C LYS A 162 7.31 -21.98 -5.69
N GLY A 163 7.68 -21.56 -4.48
CA GLY A 163 9.06 -21.65 -4.00
C GLY A 163 9.99 -20.56 -4.57
N MET A 164 9.44 -19.46 -5.09
CA MET A 164 10.24 -18.32 -5.53
C MET A 164 11.14 -17.75 -4.43
N THR A 165 12.35 -17.36 -4.81
CA THR A 165 13.25 -16.61 -3.93
C THR A 165 13.32 -15.16 -4.38
N PHE A 166 12.96 -14.24 -3.48
CA PHE A 166 13.13 -12.81 -3.74
C PHE A 166 14.58 -12.40 -3.54
N ILE A 167 15.10 -11.64 -4.51
CA ILE A 167 16.41 -11.03 -4.39
C ILE A 167 16.30 -9.80 -3.49
N GLU A 168 16.72 -9.96 -2.24
CA GLU A 168 17.00 -8.86 -1.32
C GLU A 168 18.47 -8.42 -1.48
N ASN A 169 18.70 -7.10 -1.54
CA ASN A 169 19.96 -6.52 -1.98
C ASN A 169 21.13 -6.79 -1.01
N SER A 170 21.90 -7.86 -1.27
CA SER A 170 23.32 -7.94 -0.89
C SER A 170 24.13 -8.88 -1.81
N LYS A 171 23.66 -10.11 -2.02
CA LYS A 171 24.38 -11.14 -2.80
C LYS A 171 24.27 -10.97 -4.32
N TRP A 172 23.18 -10.39 -4.81
CA TRP A 172 22.88 -10.27 -6.24
C TRP A 172 22.88 -8.82 -6.74
N LYS A 173 23.54 -7.88 -6.05
CA LYS A 173 23.50 -6.44 -6.39
C LYS A 173 23.85 -6.17 -7.85
N PHE A 174 24.88 -6.85 -8.38
CA PHE A 174 25.29 -6.70 -9.78
C PHE A 174 24.19 -7.18 -10.74
N LEU A 175 23.69 -8.41 -10.56
CA LEU A 175 22.62 -8.96 -11.40
C LEU A 175 21.32 -8.13 -11.31
N ASN A 176 20.93 -7.70 -10.11
CA ASN A 176 19.78 -6.84 -9.91
C ASN A 176 19.93 -5.50 -10.65
N LYS A 177 21.13 -4.89 -10.59
CA LYS A 177 21.44 -3.67 -11.35
C LYS A 177 21.35 -3.91 -12.85
N CYS A 178 21.95 -4.99 -13.37
CA CYS A 178 21.91 -5.32 -14.79
C CYS A 178 20.48 -5.58 -15.29
N LEU A 179 19.70 -6.41 -14.59
CA LEU A 179 18.32 -6.72 -14.99
C LEU A 179 17.41 -5.48 -14.94
N ARG A 180 17.59 -4.59 -13.96
CA ARG A 180 16.87 -3.31 -13.90
C ARG A 180 17.20 -2.39 -15.08
N LEU A 181 18.45 -2.35 -15.52
CA LEU A 181 18.86 -1.57 -16.70
C LEU A 181 18.25 -2.12 -18.01
N LEU A 182 17.94 -3.41 -18.07
CA LEU A 182 17.29 -4.06 -19.22
C LEU A 182 15.75 -3.93 -19.21
N GLY A 183 15.19 -3.13 -18.31
CA GLY A 183 13.75 -2.97 -18.13
C GLY A 183 13.12 -4.01 -17.20
N THR A 184 12.10 -3.60 -16.47
CA THR A 184 11.40 -4.40 -15.44
C THR A 184 10.81 -5.71 -16.00
N GLN A 185 10.36 -5.71 -17.26
CA GLN A 185 9.79 -6.89 -17.92
C GLN A 185 10.80 -8.02 -18.12
N THR A 186 12.11 -7.72 -18.11
CA THR A 186 13.15 -8.74 -18.21
C THR A 186 13.11 -9.72 -17.01
N TRP A 187 12.61 -9.28 -15.85
CA TRP A 187 12.41 -10.14 -14.68
C TRP A 187 11.40 -11.27 -14.90
N PHE A 188 10.45 -11.09 -15.82
CA PHE A 188 9.38 -12.07 -16.06
C PHE A 188 9.70 -13.04 -17.19
N ARG A 189 10.91 -12.99 -17.76
CA ARG A 189 11.34 -13.94 -18.79
C ARG A 189 11.42 -15.37 -18.22
N PRO A 190 11.00 -16.41 -18.98
CA PRO A 190 10.99 -17.79 -18.50
C PRO A 190 12.32 -18.29 -17.95
N PHE A 191 13.45 -17.85 -18.52
CA PHE A 191 14.76 -18.20 -18.01
C PHE A 191 14.97 -17.69 -16.57
N VAL A 192 14.59 -16.44 -16.28
CA VAL A 192 14.76 -15.83 -14.95
C VAL A 192 13.82 -16.48 -13.92
N THR A 193 12.55 -16.67 -14.28
CA THR A 193 11.52 -17.17 -13.35
C THR A 193 11.49 -18.68 -13.20
N ARG A 194 11.75 -19.45 -14.27
CA ARG A 194 11.65 -20.92 -14.25
C ARG A 194 12.99 -21.63 -14.06
N VAL A 195 14.08 -21.12 -14.64
CA VAL A 195 15.41 -21.72 -14.53
C VAL A 195 16.13 -21.20 -13.29
N LEU A 196 16.30 -19.88 -13.18
CA LEU A 196 17.01 -19.29 -12.04
C LEU A 196 16.13 -19.20 -10.78
N ARG A 197 14.80 -19.17 -10.92
CA ARG A 197 13.81 -19.04 -9.82
C ARG A 197 14.08 -17.84 -8.90
N ILE A 198 14.62 -16.79 -9.49
CA ILE A 198 14.91 -15.52 -8.82
C ILE A 198 13.88 -14.48 -9.22
N HIS A 199 13.42 -13.71 -8.24
CA HIS A 199 12.34 -12.77 -8.42
C HIS A 199 12.71 -11.41 -7.82
N PRO A 200 12.28 -10.30 -8.44
CA PRO A 200 12.59 -8.98 -7.92
C PRO A 200 11.82 -8.72 -6.63
N TYR A 201 12.46 -8.06 -5.66
CA TYR A 201 11.79 -7.60 -4.43
C TYR A 201 10.51 -6.79 -4.71
N PHE A 202 10.52 -5.97 -5.77
CA PHE A 202 9.39 -5.13 -6.21
C PHE A 202 8.49 -5.81 -7.24
N TRP A 203 8.42 -7.15 -7.27
CA TRP A 203 7.60 -7.93 -8.23
C TRP A 203 6.16 -7.40 -8.39
N PHE A 204 5.52 -7.02 -7.29
CA PHE A 204 4.16 -6.47 -7.28
C PHE A 204 4.05 -5.20 -8.15
N HIS A 205 5.02 -4.28 -8.04
CA HIS A 205 5.04 -3.05 -8.84
C HIS A 205 5.29 -3.33 -10.31
N TYR A 206 6.17 -4.29 -10.61
CA TYR A 206 6.49 -4.64 -12.00
C TYR A 206 5.32 -5.39 -12.67
N LEU A 207 4.50 -6.11 -11.88
CA LEU A 207 3.25 -6.69 -12.39
C LEU A 207 2.20 -5.61 -12.67
N PHE A 208 2.15 -4.51 -11.92
CA PHE A 208 1.31 -3.36 -12.29
C PHE A 208 1.77 -2.76 -13.63
N GLU A 209 3.06 -2.56 -13.81
CA GLU A 209 3.60 -2.09 -15.09
C GLU A 209 3.32 -3.05 -16.23
N LYS A 210 3.45 -4.37 -16.00
CA LYS A 210 3.05 -5.39 -16.98
C LYS A 210 1.58 -5.23 -17.35
N ASN A 211 0.69 -5.07 -16.36
CA ASN A 211 -0.73 -4.82 -16.58
C ASN A 211 -0.98 -3.57 -17.45
N TYR A 212 -0.26 -2.49 -17.15
CA TYR A 212 -0.30 -1.25 -17.90
C TYR A 212 0.16 -1.41 -19.35
N LEU A 213 1.21 -2.20 -19.60
CA LEU A 213 1.75 -2.39 -20.95
C LEU A 213 0.91 -3.36 -21.80
N GLU A 214 0.25 -4.34 -21.18
CA GLU A 214 -0.48 -5.40 -21.88
C GLU A 214 -1.98 -5.14 -22.03
N ASP A 215 -2.59 -4.31 -21.17
CA ASP A 215 -4.01 -3.97 -21.22
C ASP A 215 -4.23 -2.47 -21.54
N ASN A 216 -4.70 -2.18 -22.75
CA ASN A 216 -4.96 -0.82 -23.23
C ASN A 216 -5.96 -0.04 -22.36
N LYS A 217 -6.94 -0.73 -21.74
CA LYS A 217 -7.91 -0.10 -20.85
C LYS A 217 -7.27 0.26 -19.52
N VAL A 218 -6.41 -0.60 -18.98
CA VAL A 218 -5.59 -0.27 -17.80
C VAL A 218 -4.70 0.93 -18.09
N LYS A 219 -4.03 0.93 -19.25
CA LYS A 219 -3.22 2.07 -19.70
C LYS A 219 -4.00 3.37 -19.70
N GLN A 220 -5.15 3.40 -20.38
CA GLN A 220 -6.00 4.59 -20.46
C GLN A 220 -6.48 5.04 -19.09
N LEU A 221 -7.01 4.12 -18.27
CA LEU A 221 -7.51 4.45 -16.94
C LEU A 221 -6.41 5.03 -16.05
N TRP A 222 -5.21 4.42 -16.07
CA TRP A 222 -4.09 4.94 -15.30
C TRP A 222 -3.60 6.28 -15.84
N ASP A 223 -3.42 6.44 -17.16
CA ASP A 223 -2.96 7.70 -17.75
C ASP A 223 -3.89 8.87 -17.39
N ASP A 224 -5.20 8.62 -17.37
CA ASP A 224 -6.24 9.61 -17.04
C ASP A 224 -6.43 9.87 -15.52
N THR A 225 -5.91 9.03 -14.63
CA THR A 225 -5.97 9.26 -13.18
C THR A 225 -5.11 10.47 -12.80
N PRO A 226 -5.61 11.49 -12.08
CA PRO A 226 -4.76 12.56 -11.57
C PRO A 226 -3.64 12.01 -10.65
N LYS A 227 -2.44 12.57 -10.73
CA LYS A 227 -1.26 12.02 -10.05
C LYS A 227 -0.80 12.89 -8.88
N ILE A 228 -0.36 12.22 -7.81
CA ILE A 228 0.43 12.81 -6.73
C ILE A 228 1.74 12.03 -6.63
N SER A 229 2.87 12.74 -6.66
CA SER A 229 4.19 12.11 -6.47
C SER A 229 4.30 11.47 -5.08
N ALA A 230 4.86 10.28 -5.02
CA ALA A 230 5.22 9.62 -3.77
C ALA A 230 6.28 10.39 -2.96
N ASP A 231 7.02 11.32 -3.56
CA ASP A 231 8.01 12.14 -2.86
C ASP A 231 7.36 12.98 -1.74
N ILE A 232 6.12 13.43 -1.93
CA ILE A 232 5.39 14.25 -0.95
C ILE A 232 5.21 13.47 0.37
N PRO A 233 4.63 12.24 0.36
CA PRO A 233 4.59 11.35 1.52
C PRO A 233 5.95 10.93 2.09
N HIS A 234 7.01 10.92 1.28
CA HIS A 234 8.38 10.58 1.73
C HIS A 234 9.18 11.80 2.21
N GLY A 235 8.63 13.02 2.14
CA GLY A 235 9.33 14.26 2.45
C GLY A 235 10.02 14.24 3.82
N LEU A 236 9.36 13.69 4.85
CA LEU A 236 9.94 13.57 6.19
C LEU A 236 11.07 12.54 6.29
N GLN A 237 11.04 11.48 5.46
CA GLN A 237 12.17 10.56 5.36
C GLN A 237 13.39 11.23 4.73
N PHE A 238 13.18 12.08 3.71
CA PHE A 238 14.25 12.84 3.07
C PHE A 238 14.85 13.89 4.01
N ALA A 239 14.04 14.50 4.87
CA ALA A 239 14.51 15.40 5.93
C ALA A 239 15.28 14.66 7.05
N GLY A 240 15.07 13.35 7.18
CA GLY A 240 15.60 12.51 8.24
C GLY A 240 14.70 12.56 9.48
N LEU A 241 13.93 11.49 9.72
CA LEU A 241 12.94 11.42 10.81
C LEU A 241 13.52 11.71 12.20
N PHE A 242 14.78 11.39 12.44
CA PHE A 242 15.45 11.55 13.74
C PHE A 242 16.39 12.76 13.80
N ASN A 243 16.44 13.56 12.74
CA ASN A 243 17.16 14.83 12.77
C ASN A 243 16.36 15.87 13.57
N PRO A 244 17.03 16.90 14.13
CA PRO A 244 16.35 18.06 14.68
C PRO A 244 15.37 18.65 13.67
N ILE A 245 14.17 19.00 14.12
CA ILE A 245 13.18 19.60 13.23
C ILE A 245 13.65 20.98 12.77
N THR A 246 13.43 21.27 11.49
CA THR A 246 13.67 22.59 10.90
C THR A 246 12.37 23.34 10.74
N GLU A 247 12.41 24.68 10.69
CA GLU A 247 11.21 25.50 10.50
C GLU A 247 10.47 25.14 9.20
N LYS A 248 11.20 24.79 8.13
CA LYS A 248 10.59 24.31 6.88
C LYS A 248 9.76 23.05 7.10
N VAL A 249 10.35 22.03 7.74
CA VAL A 249 9.66 20.75 7.99
C VAL A 249 8.47 20.95 8.92
N LYS A 250 8.61 21.85 9.90
CA LYS A 250 7.54 22.24 10.80
C LYS A 250 6.35 22.83 10.03
N VAL A 251 6.61 23.81 9.17
CA VAL A 251 5.62 24.44 8.28
C VAL A 251 4.96 23.42 7.35
N ASP A 252 5.72 22.46 6.82
CA ASP A 252 5.17 21.40 5.95
C ASP A 252 4.18 20.50 6.71
N ILE A 253 4.50 20.14 7.97
CA ILE A 253 3.64 19.34 8.86
C ILE A 253 2.39 20.14 9.25
N ASP A 254 2.56 21.39 9.71
CA ASP A 254 1.48 22.23 10.22
C ASP A 254 0.45 22.57 9.12
N HIS A 255 0.92 22.84 7.89
CA HIS A 255 0.05 23.04 6.73
C HIS A 255 -0.44 21.75 6.08
N LYS A 256 -0.04 20.58 6.62
CA LYS A 256 -0.45 19.25 6.14
C LYS A 256 -0.17 19.08 4.64
N VAL A 257 1.02 19.47 4.19
CA VAL A 257 1.38 19.46 2.75
C VAL A 257 1.13 18.08 2.14
N SER A 258 1.56 17.02 2.82
CA SER A 258 1.19 15.66 2.46
C SER A 258 -0.13 15.24 3.14
N PRO A 259 -1.04 14.50 2.48
CA PRO A 259 -2.24 13.94 3.13
C PRO A 259 -1.92 12.77 4.07
N CYS A 260 -0.77 12.14 3.89
CA CYS A 260 -0.20 11.17 4.81
C CYS A 260 1.32 11.09 4.65
N TYR A 261 2.05 10.73 5.69
CA TYR A 261 3.50 10.53 5.63
C TYR A 261 3.84 9.06 5.74
N LYS A 262 4.68 8.56 4.82
CA LYS A 262 5.22 7.21 4.90
C LYS A 262 6.36 7.21 5.90
N LEU A 263 6.22 6.45 6.99
CA LEU A 263 7.23 6.31 8.04
C LEU A 263 7.93 4.94 7.94
N MET A 264 8.79 4.67 8.91
CA MET A 264 9.48 3.38 9.11
C MET A 264 9.07 2.77 10.46
N TRP A 265 9.05 1.44 10.55
CA TRP A 265 8.65 0.74 11.78
C TRP A 265 9.83 0.33 12.67
N ASN A 266 11.05 0.24 12.10
CA ASN A 266 12.20 -0.43 12.71
C ASN A 266 13.12 0.49 13.51
N TYR A 267 12.59 1.54 14.14
CA TYR A 267 13.37 2.44 14.97
C TYR A 267 13.35 2.00 16.43
N ARG A 268 14.41 2.34 17.16
CA ARG A 268 14.56 2.05 18.59
C ARG A 268 13.89 3.17 19.40
N ALA A 269 13.25 2.84 20.51
CA ALA A 269 12.61 3.85 21.36
C ALA A 269 13.57 4.98 21.78
N ALA A 270 14.86 4.66 21.97
CA ALA A 270 15.91 5.64 22.28
C ALA A 270 16.22 6.64 21.16
N GLU A 271 15.74 6.41 19.94
CA GLU A 271 15.91 7.30 18.78
C GLU A 271 14.84 8.40 18.72
N LEU A 272 13.71 8.23 19.42
CA LEU A 272 12.67 9.25 19.55
C LEU A 272 13.06 10.29 20.60
N LYS A 273 13.87 11.27 20.19
CA LYS A 273 14.30 12.39 21.04
C LYS A 273 13.39 13.60 20.83
N GLU A 274 13.18 14.35 21.89
CA GLU A 274 12.46 15.62 21.86
C GLU A 274 13.05 16.57 20.83
N GLY A 275 12.20 17.26 20.08
CA GLY A 275 12.62 18.24 19.06
C GLY A 275 13.10 17.62 17.74
N THR A 276 12.94 16.32 17.54
CA THR A 276 13.14 15.67 16.23
C THR A 276 11.91 15.79 15.34
N VAL A 277 12.07 15.58 14.03
CA VAL A 277 10.95 15.55 13.07
C VAL A 277 9.87 14.56 13.50
N MET A 278 10.28 13.37 13.93
CA MET A 278 9.38 12.31 14.36
C MET A 278 8.63 12.67 15.63
N ASP A 279 9.34 13.21 16.63
CA ASP A 279 8.74 13.66 17.89
C ASP A 279 7.66 14.72 17.65
N TYR A 280 7.98 15.75 16.85
CA TYR A 280 7.04 16.81 16.50
C TYR A 280 5.78 16.26 15.81
N LEU A 281 5.95 15.41 14.79
CA LEU A 281 4.84 14.80 14.04
C LEU A 281 3.91 14.01 14.96
N LEU A 282 4.49 13.17 15.84
CA LEU A 282 3.69 12.27 16.68
C LEU A 282 3.01 12.98 17.86
N ASN A 283 3.56 14.11 18.33
CA ASN A 283 3.03 14.85 19.47
C ASN A 283 1.96 15.89 19.09
N ILE A 284 2.09 16.57 17.95
CA ILE A 284 1.01 17.46 17.46
C ILE A 284 -0.29 16.72 17.23
N SER A 285 -0.17 15.45 16.86
CA SER A 285 -1.29 14.58 16.58
C SER A 285 -2.10 14.19 17.83
N ALA A 286 -1.54 14.39 19.02
CA ALA A 286 -2.20 14.17 20.31
C ALA A 286 -3.05 15.37 20.76
N VAL A 287 -2.92 16.52 20.09
CA VAL A 287 -3.75 17.73 20.25
C VAL A 287 -4.81 17.77 19.15
#